data_AF-A0A2H2ZXV5-F1
#
_entry.id   AF-A0A2H2ZXV5-F1
#
_cell.length_a   1.000
_cell.length_b   1.000
_cell.length_c   1.000
_cell.angle_alpha   90.00
_cell.angle_beta   90.00
_cell.angle_gamma   90.00
#
_symmetry.space_group_name_H-M   'P 1'
#
loop_
_entity.id
_entity.type
_entity.pdbx_description
1 polymer ?
#
loop_
_entity_poly.entity_id
_entity_poly.type
_entity_poly.pdbx_seq_one_letter_code
_entity_poly.pdbx_strand_id
1 'polypeptide(L)'
;MKEAARLYPRSREETKKRDNEFCLTERIHEAELSRVKTPPEPAHKWVVTLEDDTFTEEKFLVYENYQRVVHGDEPHEITKQSFERFLCNSPLRRRFMVGPDGRKRRLGSYHQCYRLDGVLVAVGVLDLLPHCVSSVYFLYHESIHPFAPGKLSVLYEISLAIEENYKWWYPGYYIHSCPKMKYKIEYSPQYILDPDTLHWRRLDKAILDILGKDTYVSFAKGLEEALPNTSDSRSADSATASASSDVEMPAASDASPDDTDTDTDDEEVYGSLFKAKMPGIPSLSAMEKLNLDHIPLKIFPTGPLFETSDLAGWNRSSIRSTSSIRHSVAQLVAALGADLMDDICLDLVRQG
;
A
#
# COMPACT_ATOMS: atom_id res chain seq x y z
N MET A 1 5.49 -14.88 34.31
CA MET A 1 5.07 -16.11 33.59
C MET A 1 5.19 -17.40 34.41
N LYS A 2 6.35 -17.76 34.98
CA LYS A 2 6.53 -19.05 35.71
C LYS A 2 5.55 -19.26 36.87
N GLU A 3 5.25 -18.20 37.62
CA GLU A 3 4.29 -18.27 38.73
C GLU A 3 2.83 -18.44 38.27
N ALA A 4 2.40 -17.67 37.26
CA ALA A 4 1.07 -17.83 36.65
C ALA A 4 0.89 -19.24 36.05
N ALA A 5 1.92 -19.79 35.40
CA ALA A 5 1.90 -21.16 34.88
C ALA A 5 1.78 -22.24 35.98
N ARG A 6 2.24 -21.95 37.21
CA ARG A 6 2.07 -22.82 38.37
C ARG A 6 0.65 -22.76 38.94
N LEU A 7 0.05 -21.57 38.99
CA LEU A 7 -1.31 -21.37 39.52
C LEU A 7 -2.41 -21.79 38.53
N TYR A 8 -2.14 -21.62 37.23
CA TYR A 8 -3.06 -21.97 36.15
C TYR A 8 -2.36 -22.86 35.12
N PRO A 9 -2.03 -24.11 35.48
CA PRO A 9 -1.38 -25.03 34.56
C PRO A 9 -2.33 -25.36 33.41
N ARG A 10 -1.76 -25.47 32.20
CA ARG A 10 -2.47 -26.01 31.04
C ARG A 10 -2.65 -27.51 31.20
N SER A 11 -3.78 -28.02 30.72
CA SER A 11 -3.98 -29.46 30.62
C SER A 11 -2.98 -30.07 29.62
N ARG A 12 -2.82 -31.40 29.68
CA ARG A 12 -1.97 -32.12 28.72
C ARG A 12 -2.48 -31.95 27.28
N GLU A 13 -3.79 -31.91 27.11
CA GLU A 13 -4.44 -31.71 25.81
C GLU A 13 -4.23 -30.29 25.30
N GLU A 14 -4.38 -29.27 26.16
CA GLU A 14 -4.14 -27.86 25.82
C GLU A 14 -2.69 -27.62 25.45
N THR A 15 -1.75 -28.20 26.20
CA THR A 15 -0.31 -28.14 25.89
C THR A 15 -0.02 -28.79 24.55
N LYS A 16 -0.54 -30.01 24.33
CA LYS A 16 -0.36 -30.72 23.06
C LYS A 16 -0.96 -29.93 21.89
N LYS A 17 -2.15 -29.35 22.03
CA LYS A 17 -2.75 -28.49 21.00
C LYS A 17 -1.86 -27.29 20.73
N ARG A 18 -1.43 -26.58 21.79
CA ARG A 18 -0.58 -25.39 21.67
C ARG A 18 0.75 -25.68 20.99
N ASP A 19 1.38 -26.82 21.25
CA ASP A 19 2.69 -27.14 20.69
C ASP A 19 2.62 -27.59 19.23
N ASN A 20 1.47 -28.14 18.80
CA ASN A 20 1.29 -28.67 17.44
C ASN A 20 0.47 -27.76 16.52
N GLU A 21 -0.33 -26.84 17.07
CA GLU A 21 -1.25 -25.98 16.31
C GLU A 21 -1.02 -24.49 16.66
N PHE A 22 -0.91 -23.67 15.61
CA PHE A 22 -0.88 -22.22 15.74
C PHE A 22 -2.23 -21.64 15.34
N CYS A 23 -2.96 -21.11 16.33
CA CYS A 23 -4.21 -20.39 16.13
C CYS A 23 -3.98 -18.90 16.40
N LEU A 24 -3.97 -18.08 15.35
CA LEU A 24 -3.64 -16.64 15.45
C LEU A 24 -4.52 -15.92 16.47
N THR A 25 -5.84 -16.09 16.38
CA THR A 25 -6.81 -15.42 17.26
C THR A 25 -6.61 -15.82 18.72
N GLU A 26 -6.31 -17.08 19.01
CA GLU A 26 -5.99 -17.51 20.38
C GLU A 26 -4.66 -16.89 20.89
N ARG A 27 -3.65 -16.79 20.03
CA ARG A 27 -2.30 -16.33 20.42
C ARG A 27 -2.22 -14.82 20.61
N ILE A 28 -2.82 -14.06 19.71
CA ILE A 28 -2.72 -12.60 19.74
C ILE A 28 -3.41 -12.02 20.98
N HIS A 29 -4.51 -12.64 21.42
CA HIS A 29 -5.27 -12.20 22.60
C HIS A 29 -4.72 -12.76 23.92
N GLU A 30 -3.74 -13.68 23.92
CA GLU A 30 -3.26 -14.35 25.14
C GLU A 30 -2.69 -13.39 26.20
N ALA A 31 -2.03 -12.32 25.75
CA ALA A 31 -1.39 -11.34 26.62
C ALA A 31 -2.33 -10.21 27.07
N GLU A 32 -3.56 -10.17 26.57
CA GLU A 32 -4.52 -9.13 26.93
C GLU A 32 -5.01 -9.28 28.36
N LEU A 33 -5.19 -8.15 29.03
CA LEU A 33 -5.66 -8.11 30.42
C LEU A 33 -6.97 -8.89 30.62
N SER A 34 -7.86 -8.91 29.62
CA SER A 34 -9.14 -9.64 29.68
C SER A 34 -8.99 -11.16 29.64
N ARG A 35 -7.84 -11.67 29.19
CA ARG A 35 -7.54 -13.11 29.02
C ARG A 35 -6.55 -13.64 30.04
N VAL A 36 -5.67 -12.78 30.56
CA VAL A 36 -4.71 -13.15 31.60
C VAL A 36 -5.44 -13.43 32.91
N LYS A 37 -5.20 -14.61 33.48
CA LYS A 37 -5.75 -15.00 34.78
C LYS A 37 -4.92 -14.38 35.91
N THR A 38 -5.59 -13.77 36.89
CA THR A 38 -4.96 -13.22 38.10
C THR A 38 -5.52 -13.91 39.36
N PRO A 39 -4.68 -14.16 40.38
CA PRO A 39 -3.25 -13.82 40.54
C PRO A 39 -2.24 -14.77 39.85
N PRO A 40 -0.97 -14.36 39.61
CA PRO A 40 -0.38 -13.07 39.98
C PRO A 40 -0.82 -11.95 39.05
N GLU A 41 -0.75 -10.71 39.53
CA GLU A 41 -0.94 -9.53 38.68
C GLU A 41 0.13 -9.48 37.58
N PRO A 42 -0.25 -9.21 36.32
CA PRO A 42 0.72 -9.04 35.26
C PRO A 42 1.55 -7.78 35.51
N ALA A 43 2.81 -7.80 35.07
CA ALA A 43 3.70 -6.65 35.18
C ALA A 43 3.19 -5.43 34.41
N HIS A 44 2.48 -5.68 33.30
CA HIS A 44 1.88 -4.66 32.46
C HIS A 44 0.46 -5.08 32.04
N LYS A 45 -0.39 -4.10 31.79
CA LYS A 45 -1.78 -4.26 31.34
C LYS A 45 -1.87 -3.91 29.87
N TRP A 46 -2.05 -4.92 29.02
CA TRP A 46 -2.25 -4.74 27.59
C TRP A 46 -3.74 -4.79 27.25
N VAL A 47 -4.24 -3.77 26.55
CA VAL A 47 -5.65 -3.65 26.16
C VAL A 47 -5.72 -3.16 24.72
N VAL A 48 -6.49 -3.87 23.89
CA VAL A 48 -6.79 -3.46 22.52
C VAL A 48 -8.28 -3.24 22.36
N THR A 49 -8.67 -2.08 21.85
CA THR A 49 -10.06 -1.69 21.64
C THR A 49 -10.29 -1.25 20.20
N LEU A 50 -11.50 -1.44 19.69
CA LEU A 50 -11.92 -0.85 18.43
C LEU A 50 -12.86 0.32 18.75
N GLU A 51 -12.40 1.53 18.46
CA GLU A 51 -13.06 2.78 18.80
C GLU A 51 -13.47 3.53 17.54
N ASP A 52 -14.37 4.50 17.68
CA ASP A 52 -14.71 5.40 16.58
C ASP A 52 -13.47 6.17 16.11
N ASP A 53 -13.45 6.50 14.82
CA ASP A 53 -12.43 7.30 14.15
C ASP A 53 -12.44 8.79 14.56
N THR A 54 -13.14 9.17 15.64
CA THR A 54 -13.21 10.56 16.08
C THR A 54 -11.91 11.05 16.70
N PHE A 55 -11.66 12.36 16.57
CA PHE A 55 -10.60 13.07 17.25
C PHE A 55 -10.66 12.87 18.76
N THR A 56 -9.52 12.56 19.36
CA THR A 56 -9.29 12.70 20.81
C THR A 56 -7.90 13.26 21.03
N GLU A 57 -7.70 13.96 22.15
CA GLU A 57 -6.38 14.48 22.52
C GLU A 57 -5.36 13.32 22.66
N GLU A 58 -5.79 12.20 23.24
CA GLU A 58 -4.95 11.02 23.43
C GLU A 58 -4.44 10.45 22.09
N LYS A 59 -5.29 10.34 21.07
CA LYS A 59 -4.89 9.87 19.74
C LYS A 59 -3.97 10.87 19.04
N PHE A 60 -4.24 12.17 19.19
CA PHE A 60 -3.39 13.22 18.62
C PHE A 60 -1.98 13.21 19.22
N LEU A 61 -1.81 12.93 20.51
CA LEU A 61 -0.49 12.84 21.14
C LEU A 61 0.35 11.69 20.56
N VAL A 62 -0.27 10.55 20.23
CA VAL A 62 0.45 9.46 19.54
C VAL A 62 0.82 9.87 18.12
N TYR A 63 -0.09 10.53 17.40
CA TYR A 63 0.18 11.06 16.05
C TYR A 63 1.32 12.09 16.07
N GLU A 64 1.31 13.04 16.99
CA GLU A 64 2.36 14.06 17.10
C GLU A 64 3.71 13.44 17.37
N ASN A 65 3.78 12.51 18.33
CA ASN A 65 5.02 11.79 18.59
C ASN A 65 5.50 11.04 17.34
N TYR A 66 4.58 10.37 16.64
CA TYR A 66 4.90 9.62 15.44
C TYR A 66 5.45 10.53 14.33
N GLN A 67 4.76 11.61 13.99
CA GLN A 67 5.24 12.57 12.97
C GLN A 67 6.61 13.13 13.32
N ARG A 68 6.83 13.55 14.58
CA ARG A 68 8.12 14.11 15.01
C ARG A 68 9.27 13.10 14.98
N VAL A 69 9.04 11.87 15.45
CA VAL A 69 10.12 10.87 15.64
C VAL A 69 10.39 10.08 14.37
N VAL A 70 9.32 9.75 13.64
CA VAL A 70 9.36 8.84 12.51
C VAL A 70 9.52 9.63 11.21
N HIS A 71 8.70 10.65 11.00
CA HIS A 71 8.75 11.49 9.79
C HIS A 71 9.70 12.67 9.88
N GLY A 72 10.05 13.11 11.10
CA GLY A 72 10.92 14.26 11.32
C GLY A 72 10.24 15.61 11.10
N ASP A 73 8.91 15.64 11.05
CA ASP A 73 8.13 16.86 10.86
C ASP A 73 8.41 17.88 11.98
N GLU A 74 8.42 19.16 11.62
CA GLU A 74 8.60 20.23 12.58
C GLU A 74 7.32 20.47 13.40
N PRO A 75 7.40 20.88 14.68
CA PRO A 75 6.23 21.00 15.56
C PRO A 75 5.10 21.91 15.06
N HIS A 76 5.41 22.86 14.18
CA HIS A 76 4.44 23.79 13.61
C HIS A 76 3.64 23.19 12.42
N GLU A 77 4.16 22.12 11.81
CA GLU A 77 3.50 21.37 10.72
C GLU A 77 2.51 20.35 11.29
N ILE A 78 2.78 19.85 12.50
CA ILE A 78 1.97 18.85 13.19
C ILE A 78 0.79 19.52 13.90
N THR A 79 -0.33 19.65 13.20
CA THR A 79 -1.53 20.31 13.74
C THR A 79 -2.68 19.35 14.01
N LYS A 80 -3.51 19.65 15.02
CA LYS A 80 -4.76 18.90 15.31
C LYS A 80 -5.70 18.85 14.11
N GLN A 81 -5.78 19.95 13.36
CA GLN A 81 -6.61 20.04 12.16
C GLN A 81 -6.12 19.12 11.05
N SER A 82 -4.79 19.01 10.86
CA SER A 82 -4.22 18.06 9.89
C SER A 82 -4.53 16.62 10.26
N PHE A 83 -4.37 16.25 11.54
CA PHE A 83 -4.71 14.94 12.08
C PHE A 83 -6.19 14.62 11.89
N GLU A 84 -7.09 15.53 12.24
CA GLU A 84 -8.54 15.32 12.10
C GLU A 84 -8.95 15.17 10.63
N ARG A 85 -8.42 16.02 9.74
CA ARG A 85 -8.67 15.94 8.30
C ARG A 85 -8.18 14.63 7.70
N PHE A 86 -7.00 14.16 8.13
CA PHE A 86 -6.36 12.99 7.55
C PHE A 86 -6.93 11.67 8.10
N LEU A 87 -7.06 11.55 9.42
CA LEU A 87 -7.32 10.27 10.08
C LEU A 87 -8.70 10.17 10.75
N CYS A 88 -9.43 11.28 10.91
CA CYS A 88 -10.73 11.26 11.60
C CYS A 88 -11.95 11.58 10.72
N ASN A 89 -11.72 12.07 9.50
CA ASN A 89 -12.78 12.59 8.63
C ASN A 89 -13.09 11.62 7.47
N SER A 90 -13.42 10.39 7.81
CA SER A 90 -13.76 9.39 6.80
C SER A 90 -15.15 9.63 6.18
N PRO A 91 -15.31 9.46 4.85
CA PRO A 91 -16.62 9.48 4.21
C PRO A 91 -17.44 8.21 4.48
N LEU A 92 -16.83 7.16 5.06
CA LEU A 92 -17.49 5.88 5.25
C LEU A 92 -18.46 5.92 6.43
N ARG A 93 -19.74 5.66 6.15
CA ARG A 93 -20.78 5.65 7.18
C ARG A 93 -20.71 4.39 8.03
N ARG A 94 -20.59 4.56 9.34
CA ARG A 94 -20.67 3.47 10.32
C ARG A 94 -22.05 2.82 10.32
N ARG A 95 -22.09 1.51 10.07
CA ARG A 95 -23.34 0.72 10.04
C ARG A 95 -23.04 -0.76 10.28
N PHE A 96 -24.09 -1.56 10.41
CA PHE A 96 -23.97 -3.01 10.41
C PHE A 96 -24.47 -3.61 9.10
N MET A 97 -23.82 -4.68 8.67
CA MET A 97 -24.27 -5.53 7.58
C MET A 97 -24.50 -6.94 8.10
N VAL A 98 -25.52 -7.62 7.59
CA VAL A 98 -25.73 -9.06 7.82
C VAL A 98 -25.21 -9.79 6.59
N GLY A 99 -24.19 -10.63 6.78
CA GLY A 99 -23.66 -11.46 5.71
C GLY A 99 -24.61 -12.60 5.32
N PRO A 100 -24.35 -13.30 4.19
CA PRO A 100 -25.11 -14.50 3.80
C PRO A 100 -25.07 -15.62 4.85
N ASP A 101 -24.07 -15.60 5.73
CA ASP A 101 -23.88 -16.48 6.88
C ASP A 101 -24.77 -16.10 8.09
N GLY A 102 -25.58 -15.04 7.98
CA GLY A 102 -26.41 -14.50 9.06
C GLY A 102 -25.63 -13.72 10.12
N ARG A 103 -24.31 -13.55 9.99
CA ARG A 103 -23.49 -12.84 10.98
C ARG A 103 -23.55 -11.34 10.74
N LYS A 104 -23.72 -10.58 11.82
CA LYS A 104 -23.60 -9.11 11.80
C LYS A 104 -22.13 -8.72 11.81
N ARG A 105 -21.76 -7.77 10.94
CA ARG A 105 -20.41 -7.22 10.82
C ARG A 105 -20.48 -5.71 10.84
N ARG A 106 -19.48 -5.08 11.45
CA ARG A 106 -19.34 -3.63 11.43
C ARG A 106 -18.97 -3.17 10.03
N LEU A 107 -19.27 -1.92 9.70
CA LEU A 107 -18.81 -1.25 8.50
C LEU A 107 -18.52 0.19 8.87
N GLY A 108 -17.61 0.84 8.15
CA GLY A 108 -17.17 2.20 8.41
C GLY A 108 -15.75 2.26 8.94
N SER A 109 -15.32 3.47 9.29
CA SER A 109 -13.96 3.72 9.75
C SER A 109 -13.86 3.69 11.27
N TYR A 110 -12.76 3.13 11.76
CA TYR A 110 -12.50 2.89 13.17
C TYR A 110 -11.02 3.07 13.49
N HIS A 111 -10.75 3.40 14.74
CA HIS A 111 -9.41 3.40 15.33
C HIS A 111 -9.24 2.18 16.23
N GLN A 112 -8.38 1.24 15.84
CA GLN A 112 -7.92 0.18 16.73
C GLN A 112 -6.85 0.75 17.66
N CYS A 113 -7.21 0.89 18.94
CA CYS A 113 -6.43 1.58 19.94
C CYS A 113 -5.71 0.58 20.85
N TYR A 114 -4.41 0.75 21.00
CA TYR A 114 -3.52 -0.14 21.74
C TYR A 114 -3.02 0.55 23.00
N ARG A 115 -3.40 0.03 24.17
CA ARG A 115 -3.05 0.62 25.47
C ARG A 115 -2.15 -0.28 26.28
N LEU A 116 -1.07 0.31 26.78
CA LEU A 116 -0.14 -0.29 27.74
C LEU A 116 -0.25 0.47 29.06
N ASP A 117 -0.64 -0.24 30.12
CA ASP A 117 -0.85 0.35 31.46
C ASP A 117 -1.83 1.52 31.49
N GLY A 118 -2.82 1.48 30.59
CA GLY A 118 -3.84 2.51 30.44
C GLY A 118 -3.42 3.71 29.58
N VAL A 119 -2.18 3.73 29.07
CA VAL A 119 -1.68 4.76 28.14
C VAL A 119 -1.81 4.26 26.71
N LEU A 120 -2.43 5.04 25.81
CA LEU A 120 -2.45 4.76 24.38
C LEU A 120 -1.05 4.89 23.77
N VAL A 121 -0.58 3.81 23.18
CA VAL A 121 0.77 3.69 22.62
C VAL A 121 0.77 3.39 21.12
N ALA A 122 -0.36 2.99 20.55
CA ALA A 122 -0.52 2.89 19.10
C ALA A 122 -1.98 3.03 18.67
N VAL A 123 -2.17 3.40 17.41
CA VAL A 123 -3.47 3.51 16.74
C VAL A 123 -3.36 2.92 15.34
N GLY A 124 -4.17 1.91 15.04
CA GLY A 124 -4.46 1.47 13.67
C GLY A 124 -5.70 2.15 13.13
N VAL A 125 -5.61 2.77 11.97
CA VAL A 125 -6.72 3.41 11.26
C VAL A 125 -7.25 2.42 10.24
N LEU A 126 -8.48 1.95 10.47
CA LEU A 126 -9.06 0.82 9.76
C LEU A 126 -10.37 1.21 9.08
N ASP A 127 -10.51 0.82 7.82
CA ASP A 127 -11.78 0.83 7.12
C ASP A 127 -12.37 -0.58 7.08
N LEU A 128 -13.52 -0.76 7.74
CA LEU A 128 -14.27 -2.01 7.70
C LEU A 128 -15.26 -1.96 6.54
N LEU A 129 -15.00 -2.78 5.53
CA LEU A 129 -15.77 -2.86 4.29
C LEU A 129 -16.47 -4.23 4.20
N PRO A 130 -17.46 -4.41 3.29
CA PRO A 130 -18.27 -5.63 3.25
C PRO A 130 -17.49 -6.95 3.24
N HIS A 131 -16.30 -6.95 2.65
CA HIS A 131 -15.47 -8.14 2.52
C HIS A 131 -14.07 -8.00 3.11
N CYS A 132 -13.67 -6.82 3.60
CA CYS A 132 -12.30 -6.64 4.06
C CYS A 132 -12.13 -5.69 5.25
N VAL A 133 -11.09 -5.96 6.02
CA VAL A 133 -10.45 -5.00 6.93
C VAL A 133 -9.35 -4.32 6.11
N SER A 134 -9.50 -3.03 5.83
CA SER A 134 -8.50 -2.24 5.12
C SER A 134 -7.64 -1.47 6.11
N SER A 135 -6.33 -1.73 6.09
CA SER A 135 -5.33 -1.03 6.90
C SER A 135 -4.97 0.27 6.20
N VAL A 136 -5.51 1.39 6.69
CA VAL A 136 -5.34 2.71 6.07
C VAL A 136 -4.04 3.34 6.53
N TYR A 137 -3.81 3.34 7.84
CA TYR A 137 -2.64 3.94 8.46
C TYR A 137 -2.36 3.30 9.81
N PHE A 138 -1.11 3.30 10.24
CA PHE A 138 -0.72 2.83 11.57
C PHE A 138 0.30 3.78 12.16
N LEU A 139 0.03 4.26 13.38
CA LEU A 139 0.89 5.18 14.10
C LEU A 139 1.13 4.67 15.53
N TYR A 140 2.31 4.94 16.06
CA TYR A 140 2.70 4.44 17.37
C TYR A 140 3.65 5.41 18.10
N HIS A 141 3.65 5.30 19.42
CA HIS A 141 4.54 6.05 20.28
C HIS A 141 5.92 5.40 20.30
N GLU A 142 6.99 6.20 20.34
CA GLU A 142 8.39 5.73 20.29
C GLU A 142 8.74 4.70 21.38
N SER A 143 8.03 4.78 22.51
CA SER A 143 8.19 3.87 23.66
C SER A 143 7.98 2.39 23.33
N ILE A 144 7.26 2.07 22.25
CA ILE A 144 7.02 0.68 21.82
C ILE A 144 7.77 0.30 20.54
N HIS A 145 8.57 1.19 19.96
CA HIS A 145 9.33 0.93 18.74
C HIS A 145 10.16 -0.38 18.78
N PRO A 146 10.86 -0.73 19.90
CA PRO A 146 11.64 -1.97 19.99
C PRO A 146 10.82 -3.26 19.88
N PHE A 147 9.48 -3.20 19.95
CA PHE A 147 8.59 -4.36 19.93
C PHE A 147 7.92 -4.60 18.58
N ALA A 148 8.41 -3.98 17.50
CA ALA A 148 7.88 -4.10 16.14
C ALA A 148 6.35 -3.89 16.05
N PRO A 149 5.83 -2.74 16.51
CA PRO A 149 4.40 -2.51 16.67
C PRO A 149 3.62 -2.64 15.34
N GLY A 150 4.24 -2.31 14.20
CA GLY A 150 3.63 -2.51 12.88
C GLY A 150 3.40 -3.99 12.52
N LYS A 151 4.26 -4.92 12.94
CA LYS A 151 3.99 -6.36 12.74
C LYS A 151 2.87 -6.82 13.68
N LEU A 152 2.86 -6.30 14.91
CA LEU A 152 1.82 -6.61 15.89
C LEU A 152 0.44 -6.15 15.39
N SER A 153 0.34 -4.95 14.80
CA SER A 153 -0.93 -4.44 14.29
C SER A 153 -1.49 -5.29 13.16
N VAL A 154 -0.65 -5.74 12.22
CA VAL A 154 -1.06 -6.66 11.16
C VAL A 154 -1.71 -7.93 11.73
N LEU A 155 -1.10 -8.53 12.76
CA LEU A 155 -1.64 -9.74 13.39
C LEU A 155 -3.00 -9.48 14.05
N TYR A 156 -3.18 -8.32 14.67
CA TYR A 156 -4.44 -7.89 15.26
C TYR A 156 -5.51 -7.62 14.21
N GLU A 157 -5.17 -6.98 13.10
CA GLU A 157 -6.08 -6.68 11.99
C GLU A 157 -6.52 -7.96 11.27
N ILE A 158 -5.61 -8.92 11.04
CA ILE A 158 -5.94 -10.23 10.50
C ILE A 158 -6.82 -11.01 11.49
N SER A 159 -6.53 -10.94 12.80
CA SER A 159 -7.39 -11.52 13.84
C SER A 159 -8.81 -10.95 13.77
N LEU A 160 -8.93 -9.62 13.71
CA LEU A 160 -10.20 -8.91 13.54
C LEU A 160 -10.94 -9.38 12.28
N ALA A 161 -10.22 -9.55 11.17
CA ALA A 161 -10.80 -10.06 9.93
C ALA A 161 -11.41 -11.46 10.12
N ILE A 162 -10.68 -12.37 10.78
CA ILE A 162 -11.14 -13.73 11.07
C ILE A 162 -12.35 -13.72 12.01
N GLU A 163 -12.28 -12.97 13.11
CA GLU A 163 -13.27 -12.97 14.19
C GLU A 163 -14.61 -12.36 13.75
N GLU A 164 -14.56 -11.25 13.00
CA GLU A 164 -15.75 -10.62 12.41
C GLU A 164 -16.13 -11.22 11.04
N ASN A 165 -15.42 -12.25 10.61
CA ASN A 165 -15.63 -13.01 9.38
C ASN A 165 -15.46 -12.20 8.08
N TYR A 166 -14.68 -11.11 8.07
CA TYR A 166 -14.23 -10.50 6.82
C TYR A 166 -13.39 -11.48 6.02
N LYS A 167 -13.53 -11.44 4.69
CA LYS A 167 -12.86 -12.39 3.79
C LYS A 167 -11.38 -12.04 3.59
N TRP A 168 -11.07 -10.75 3.64
CA TRP A 168 -9.76 -10.24 3.27
C TRP A 168 -9.23 -9.26 4.31
N TRP A 169 -7.92 -9.23 4.44
CA TRP A 169 -7.19 -8.11 5.02
C TRP A 169 -6.47 -7.41 3.87
N TYR A 170 -6.63 -6.09 3.78
CA TYR A 170 -6.10 -5.29 2.69
C TYR A 170 -5.06 -4.29 3.24
N PRO A 171 -3.76 -4.56 3.07
CA PRO A 171 -2.69 -3.68 3.57
C PRO A 171 -2.38 -2.50 2.64
N GLY A 172 -3.23 -2.20 1.66
CA GLY A 172 -2.96 -1.19 0.64
C GLY A 172 -2.04 -1.68 -0.48
N TYR A 173 -1.45 -0.74 -1.20
CA TYR A 173 -0.60 -1.03 -2.36
C TYR A 173 0.68 -1.80 -1.99
N TYR A 174 1.24 -2.50 -2.97
CA TYR A 174 2.54 -3.17 -2.86
C TYR A 174 3.41 -2.79 -4.05
N ILE A 175 4.56 -2.18 -3.75
CA ILE A 175 5.59 -1.81 -4.71
C ILE A 175 6.79 -2.71 -4.43
N HIS A 176 7.09 -3.61 -5.36
CA HIS A 176 8.08 -4.68 -5.14
C HIS A 176 9.50 -4.15 -4.89
N SER A 177 9.86 -3.05 -5.54
CA SER A 177 11.15 -2.37 -5.36
C SER A 177 11.27 -1.61 -4.04
N CYS A 178 10.17 -1.30 -3.35
CA CYS A 178 10.18 -0.52 -2.12
C CYS A 178 10.52 -1.39 -0.89
N PRO A 179 11.66 -1.16 -0.21
CA PRO A 179 12.05 -1.95 0.96
C PRO A 179 11.02 -1.89 2.09
N LYS A 180 10.43 -0.71 2.35
CA LYS A 180 9.39 -0.49 3.37
C LYS A 180 8.14 -1.32 3.13
N MET A 181 7.89 -1.79 1.92
CA MET A 181 6.71 -2.61 1.59
C MET A 181 6.98 -4.11 1.60
N LYS A 182 8.24 -4.56 1.73
CA LYS A 182 8.59 -5.98 1.67
C LYS A 182 7.93 -6.81 2.77
N TYR A 183 7.70 -6.25 3.95
CA TYR A 183 7.04 -6.98 5.04
C TYR A 183 5.64 -7.46 4.63
N LYS A 184 4.96 -6.75 3.70
CA LYS A 184 3.60 -7.10 3.29
C LYS A 184 3.53 -8.49 2.70
N ILE A 185 4.55 -8.98 1.99
CA ILE A 185 4.52 -10.30 1.34
C ILE A 185 4.80 -11.48 2.29
N GLU A 186 5.13 -11.20 3.55
CA GLU A 186 5.38 -12.23 4.57
C GLU A 186 4.08 -12.91 5.05
N TYR A 187 2.92 -12.28 4.84
CA TYR A 187 1.62 -12.76 5.36
C TYR A 187 0.85 -13.63 4.37
N SER A 188 1.30 -14.85 4.12
CA SER A 188 0.65 -15.74 3.15
C SER A 188 -0.62 -16.44 3.69
N PRO A 189 -1.59 -16.83 2.83
CA PRO A 189 -1.64 -16.65 1.38
C PRO A 189 -2.15 -15.26 0.97
N GLN A 190 -1.66 -14.75 -0.18
CA GLN A 190 -2.01 -13.41 -0.67
C GLN A 190 -2.42 -13.41 -2.13
N TYR A 191 -3.11 -12.34 -2.49
CA TYR A 191 -3.47 -12.03 -3.87
C TYR A 191 -3.04 -10.60 -4.19
N ILE A 192 -2.60 -10.39 -5.42
CA ILE A 192 -2.24 -9.09 -5.97
C ILE A 192 -3.10 -8.81 -7.21
N LEU A 193 -3.49 -7.56 -7.38
CA LEU A 193 -4.32 -7.12 -8.51
C LEU A 193 -3.43 -6.82 -9.71
N ASP A 194 -3.72 -7.46 -10.85
CA ASP A 194 -3.09 -7.09 -12.11
C ASP A 194 -3.59 -5.70 -12.56
N PRO A 195 -2.68 -4.73 -12.80
CA PRO A 195 -3.08 -3.35 -13.08
C PRO A 195 -3.71 -3.15 -14.47
N ASP A 196 -3.43 -4.02 -15.45
CA ASP A 196 -3.99 -3.92 -16.80
C ASP A 196 -5.35 -4.61 -16.88
N THR A 197 -5.45 -5.81 -16.31
CA THR A 197 -6.62 -6.68 -16.48
C THR A 197 -7.60 -6.61 -15.32
N LEU A 198 -7.21 -6.00 -14.20
CA LEU A 198 -7.98 -5.91 -12.96
C LEU A 198 -8.38 -7.28 -12.38
N HIS A 199 -7.61 -8.31 -12.69
CA HIS A 199 -7.80 -9.65 -12.12
C HIS A 199 -6.89 -9.87 -10.91
N TRP A 200 -7.47 -10.36 -9.83
CA TRP A 200 -6.72 -10.81 -8.66
C TRP A 200 -6.02 -12.14 -8.97
N ARG A 201 -4.72 -12.20 -8.70
CA ARG A 201 -3.89 -13.41 -8.85
C ARG A 201 -3.20 -13.74 -7.55
N ARG A 202 -3.00 -15.02 -7.28
CA ARG A 202 -2.24 -15.46 -6.11
C ARG A 202 -0.81 -14.93 -6.24
N LEU A 203 -0.30 -14.34 -5.17
CA LEU A 203 1.10 -13.92 -5.10
C LEU A 203 1.95 -15.16 -4.80
N ASP A 204 2.66 -15.63 -5.82
CA ASP A 204 3.60 -16.74 -5.74
C ASP A 204 4.98 -16.33 -6.30
N LYS A 205 5.92 -17.28 -6.30
CA LYS A 205 7.28 -17.02 -6.79
C LYS A 205 7.30 -16.53 -8.25
N ALA A 206 6.43 -17.06 -9.12
CA ALA A 206 6.40 -16.67 -10.52
C ALA A 206 5.96 -15.20 -10.67
N ILE A 207 4.97 -14.76 -9.90
CA ILE A 207 4.55 -13.36 -9.87
C ILE A 207 5.64 -12.45 -9.29
N LEU A 208 6.33 -12.88 -8.22
CA LEU A 208 7.44 -12.11 -7.64
C LEU A 208 8.61 -11.96 -8.63
N ASP A 209 8.95 -13.02 -9.37
CA ASP A 209 10.00 -12.98 -10.40
C ASP A 209 9.62 -12.03 -11.55
N ILE A 210 8.32 -11.88 -11.87
CA ILE A 210 7.82 -10.91 -12.84
C ILE A 210 7.94 -9.48 -12.30
N LEU A 211 7.52 -9.25 -11.06
CA LEU A 211 7.62 -7.94 -10.39
C LEU A 211 9.07 -7.45 -10.23
N GLY A 212 10.04 -8.36 -10.20
CA GLY A 212 11.46 -8.02 -10.14
C GLY A 212 12.08 -7.53 -11.46
N LYS A 213 11.38 -7.67 -12.60
CA LYS A 213 11.95 -7.37 -13.93
C LYS A 213 11.82 -5.92 -14.37
N ASP A 214 10.69 -5.28 -14.08
CA ASP A 214 10.43 -3.90 -14.47
C ASP A 214 9.59 -3.20 -13.40
N THR A 215 9.62 -1.86 -13.39
CA THR A 215 8.91 -1.04 -12.40
C THR A 215 7.39 -1.12 -12.57
N TYR A 216 6.93 -1.47 -13.77
CA TYR A 216 5.54 -1.75 -14.08
C TYR A 216 5.43 -3.02 -14.93
N VAL A 217 4.60 -3.97 -14.49
CA VAL A 217 4.36 -5.20 -15.27
C VAL A 217 2.91 -5.67 -15.11
N SER A 218 2.25 -5.97 -16.23
CA SER A 218 1.05 -6.82 -16.22
C SER A 218 1.48 -8.27 -16.12
N PHE A 219 0.90 -8.99 -15.17
CA PHE A 219 1.17 -10.40 -14.93
C PHE A 219 0.70 -11.25 -16.11
N ALA A 220 -0.39 -10.88 -16.78
CA ALA A 220 -0.86 -11.57 -17.98
C ALA A 220 0.21 -11.57 -19.09
N LYS A 221 0.78 -10.40 -19.40
CA LYS A 221 1.85 -10.24 -20.39
C LYS A 221 3.15 -10.92 -19.94
N GLY A 222 3.55 -10.71 -18.69
CA GLY A 222 4.78 -11.29 -18.14
C GLY A 222 4.77 -12.82 -18.08
N LEU A 223 3.60 -13.45 -17.93
CA LEU A 223 3.45 -14.91 -17.98
C LEU A 223 3.44 -15.46 -19.41
N GLU A 224 2.84 -14.73 -20.37
CA GLU A 224 2.91 -15.09 -21.79
C GLU A 224 4.35 -15.05 -22.31
N GLU A 225 5.14 -14.06 -21.90
CA GLU A 225 6.57 -13.96 -22.24
C GLU A 225 7.44 -15.01 -21.52
N ALA A 226 6.98 -15.53 -20.37
CA ALA A 226 7.67 -16.57 -19.63
C ALA A 226 7.37 -18.00 -20.13
N LEU A 227 6.37 -18.17 -21.01
CA LEU A 227 6.16 -19.43 -21.71
C LEU A 227 7.30 -19.59 -22.74
N PRO A 228 8.07 -20.70 -22.70
CA PRO A 228 9.09 -20.92 -23.70
C PRO A 228 8.43 -21.00 -25.08
N ASN A 229 8.87 -20.16 -26.01
CA ASN A 229 8.63 -20.36 -27.43
C ASN A 229 9.06 -21.79 -27.78
N THR A 230 8.08 -22.67 -27.97
CA THR A 230 8.28 -24.04 -28.44
C THR A 230 8.47 -24.01 -29.96
N SER A 231 9.52 -23.34 -30.39
CA SER A 231 10.07 -23.44 -31.74
C SER A 231 11.51 -22.96 -31.71
N ASP A 232 12.42 -23.76 -31.17
CA ASP A 232 13.59 -24.11 -31.95
C ASP A 232 14.32 -25.35 -31.43
N SER A 233 14.84 -26.08 -32.40
CA SER A 233 15.28 -27.45 -32.35
C SER A 233 16.59 -27.68 -31.59
N ARG A 234 16.61 -28.77 -30.83
CA ARG A 234 17.71 -29.73 -30.62
C ARG A 234 19.14 -29.27 -30.99
N SER A 235 19.99 -29.20 -29.98
CA SER A 235 21.27 -29.92 -30.00
C SER A 235 21.60 -30.39 -28.59
N ALA A 236 21.59 -31.70 -28.42
CA ALA A 236 22.16 -32.37 -27.27
C ALA A 236 23.69 -32.19 -27.31
N ASP A 237 24.29 -31.87 -26.17
CA ASP A 237 25.52 -32.54 -25.77
C ASP A 237 25.67 -32.52 -24.24
N SER A 238 26.33 -33.57 -23.78
CA SER A 238 26.20 -34.22 -22.48
C SER A 238 27.38 -33.93 -21.54
N ALA A 239 27.08 -34.07 -20.23
CA ALA A 239 28.00 -34.32 -19.10
C ALA A 239 28.90 -33.13 -18.67
N THR A 240 29.15 -32.86 -17.39
CA THR A 240 29.34 -33.74 -16.23
C THR A 240 29.00 -33.05 -14.91
N ALA A 241 28.62 -33.85 -13.92
CA ALA A 241 28.39 -33.48 -12.52
C ALA A 241 29.70 -33.22 -11.74
N SER A 242 29.65 -32.29 -10.78
CA SER A 242 30.45 -32.35 -9.56
C SER A 242 29.78 -31.55 -8.44
N ALA A 243 29.67 -32.18 -7.27
CA ALA A 243 29.03 -31.69 -6.07
C ALA A 243 29.98 -30.88 -5.15
N SER A 244 29.36 -30.26 -4.15
CA SER A 244 29.87 -29.67 -2.90
C SER A 244 30.62 -28.34 -2.96
N SER A 245 30.08 -27.32 -2.30
CA SER A 245 30.68 -26.78 -1.07
C SER A 245 29.73 -25.80 -0.37
N ASP A 246 29.72 -25.89 0.95
CA ASP A 246 29.06 -25.04 1.93
C ASP A 246 29.24 -23.54 1.66
N VAL A 247 28.17 -22.76 1.88
CA VAL A 247 28.30 -21.35 2.27
C VAL A 247 27.27 -21.05 3.35
N GLU A 248 27.80 -20.64 4.49
CA GLU A 248 27.13 -20.25 5.72
C GLU A 248 26.12 -19.12 5.51
N MET A 249 25.02 -19.23 6.25
CA MET A 249 24.13 -18.12 6.58
C MET A 249 24.88 -17.05 7.38
N PRO A 250 24.94 -15.78 6.95
CA PRO A 250 25.23 -14.72 7.90
C PRO A 250 23.95 -14.34 8.64
N ALA A 251 24.07 -14.27 9.96
CA ALA A 251 23.07 -13.69 10.85
C ALA A 251 22.82 -12.23 10.44
N ALA A 252 21.60 -11.92 10.03
CA ALA A 252 21.18 -10.55 9.74
C ALA A 252 20.75 -9.87 11.05
N SER A 253 21.52 -8.86 11.43
CA SER A 253 21.21 -7.87 12.45
C SER A 253 19.88 -7.18 12.14
N ASP A 254 18.98 -7.19 13.13
CA ASP A 254 17.73 -6.45 13.16
C ASP A 254 18.03 -4.95 13.19
N ALA A 255 17.96 -4.33 12.02
CA ALA A 255 17.89 -2.88 11.88
C ALA A 255 16.64 -2.61 11.04
N SER A 256 15.58 -2.15 11.70
CA SER A 256 14.39 -1.60 11.07
C SER A 256 14.81 -0.51 10.09
N PRO A 257 14.49 -0.62 8.79
CA PRO A 257 14.87 0.42 7.84
C PRO A 257 13.91 1.60 8.00
N ASP A 258 14.43 2.63 8.65
CA ASP A 258 14.21 4.07 8.40
C ASP A 258 12.87 4.40 7.71
N ASP A 259 11.88 4.78 8.52
CA ASP A 259 10.58 5.31 8.09
C ASP A 259 10.71 6.79 7.68
N THR A 260 11.71 7.14 6.87
CA THR A 260 11.83 8.46 6.25
C THR A 260 10.82 8.58 5.12
N ASP A 261 9.59 8.97 5.43
CA ASP A 261 8.59 9.48 4.46
C ASP A 261 8.85 10.96 4.20
N THR A 262 10.13 11.31 4.03
CA THR A 262 10.45 12.38 3.13
C THR A 262 10.24 11.79 1.73
N ASP A 263 9.05 12.02 1.18
CA ASP A 263 8.96 12.46 -0.22
C ASP A 263 9.87 13.70 -0.34
N THR A 264 11.19 13.50 -0.27
CA THR A 264 12.09 14.27 -1.10
C THR A 264 11.57 13.99 -2.49
N ASP A 265 10.72 14.91 -2.95
CA ASP A 265 10.66 15.31 -4.34
C ASP A 265 12.11 15.55 -4.77
N ASP A 266 12.83 14.46 -5.02
CA ASP A 266 13.88 14.48 -6.01
C ASP A 266 13.13 15.02 -7.23
N GLU A 267 13.31 16.31 -7.49
CA GLU A 267 13.08 16.90 -8.80
C GLU A 267 14.02 16.18 -9.79
N GLU A 268 13.90 14.86 -9.95
CA GLU A 268 14.03 14.24 -11.24
C GLU A 268 13.05 15.01 -12.10
N VAL A 269 13.57 16.02 -12.79
CA VAL A 269 12.90 16.74 -13.87
C VAL A 269 12.29 15.64 -14.73
N TYR A 270 11.01 15.36 -14.53
CA TYR A 270 10.32 14.31 -15.25
C TYR A 270 10.58 14.64 -16.70
N GLY A 271 11.32 13.77 -17.38
CA GLY A 271 11.65 13.95 -18.77
C GLY A 271 10.36 13.92 -19.59
N SER A 272 10.48 13.63 -20.88
CA SER A 272 9.27 13.36 -21.66
C SER A 272 8.45 12.23 -21.03
N LEU A 273 7.14 12.42 -20.83
CA LEU A 273 6.19 11.40 -20.39
C LEU A 273 6.27 10.14 -21.24
N PHE A 274 6.62 10.26 -22.52
CA PHE A 274 6.82 9.13 -23.42
C PHE A 274 8.06 8.28 -23.12
N LYS A 275 8.98 8.81 -22.32
CA LYS A 275 10.12 8.08 -21.75
C LYS A 275 9.79 7.51 -20.38
N ALA A 276 8.82 8.11 -19.67
CA ALA A 276 8.27 7.50 -18.48
C ALA A 276 7.62 6.19 -18.95
N LYS A 277 8.10 5.04 -18.46
CA LYS A 277 7.50 3.73 -18.73
C LYS A 277 6.15 3.60 -17.98
N MET A 278 5.39 4.69 -17.91
CA MET A 278 4.12 4.72 -17.23
C MET A 278 3.10 3.95 -18.08
N PRO A 279 2.39 3.00 -17.48
CA PRO A 279 1.33 2.26 -18.16
C PRO A 279 0.18 3.16 -18.59
N GLY A 280 -0.54 2.73 -19.62
CA GLY A 280 -1.66 3.49 -20.18
C GLY A 280 -1.23 4.68 -21.05
N ILE A 281 0.01 5.14 -20.95
CA ILE A 281 0.55 6.19 -21.82
C ILE A 281 0.80 5.62 -23.23
N PRO A 282 0.15 6.15 -24.27
CA PRO A 282 0.40 5.70 -25.63
C PRO A 282 1.86 5.94 -26.05
N SER A 283 2.43 4.99 -26.81
CA SER A 283 3.77 5.16 -27.37
C SER A 283 3.85 6.38 -28.29
N LEU A 284 5.05 6.94 -28.48
CA LEU A 284 5.28 8.00 -29.47
C LEU A 284 4.72 7.63 -30.86
N SER A 285 4.89 6.38 -31.30
CA SER A 285 4.37 5.95 -32.62
C SER A 285 2.84 5.90 -32.68
N ALA A 286 2.18 5.67 -31.54
CA ALA A 286 0.72 5.71 -31.46
C ALA A 286 0.25 7.17 -31.49
N MET A 287 0.92 8.06 -30.74
CA MET A 287 0.63 9.49 -30.74
C MET A 287 0.85 10.16 -32.10
N GLU A 288 1.84 9.72 -32.89
CA GLU A 288 2.08 10.23 -34.25
C GLU A 288 0.91 9.99 -35.21
N LYS A 289 0.02 9.04 -34.90
CA LYS A 289 -1.17 8.74 -35.71
C LYS A 289 -2.36 9.62 -35.38
N LEU A 290 -2.32 10.33 -34.24
CA LEU A 290 -3.42 11.18 -33.81
C LEU A 290 -3.33 12.56 -34.49
N ASN A 291 -4.49 13.08 -34.89
CA ASN A 291 -4.57 14.44 -35.42
C ASN A 291 -4.69 15.44 -34.26
N LEU A 292 -3.54 15.98 -33.85
CA LEU A 292 -3.47 16.99 -32.80
C LEU A 292 -3.72 18.41 -33.30
N ASP A 293 -4.09 18.61 -34.57
CA ASP A 293 -4.11 19.95 -35.18
C ASP A 293 -5.32 20.79 -34.72
N HIS A 294 -6.43 20.17 -34.33
CA HIS A 294 -7.70 20.85 -34.08
C HIS A 294 -8.10 20.94 -32.59
N ILE A 295 -7.14 20.84 -31.67
CA ILE A 295 -7.45 20.98 -30.24
C ILE A 295 -7.75 22.46 -29.95
N PRO A 296 -8.91 22.80 -29.36
CA PRO A 296 -9.28 24.17 -29.04
C PRO A 296 -8.33 24.84 -28.04
N LEU A 297 -7.99 26.09 -28.33
CA LEU A 297 -7.15 26.98 -27.54
C LEU A 297 -7.93 28.23 -27.16
N LYS A 298 -7.92 28.55 -25.87
CA LYS A 298 -8.42 29.82 -25.36
C LYS A 298 -7.24 30.71 -24.99
N ILE A 299 -7.00 31.73 -25.81
CA ILE A 299 -5.84 32.64 -25.66
C ILE A 299 -6.25 33.94 -24.97
N PHE A 300 -7.48 34.40 -25.20
CA PHE A 300 -8.00 35.64 -24.63
C PHE A 300 -9.17 35.37 -23.68
N PRO A 301 -9.37 36.19 -22.62
CA PRO A 301 -10.50 36.05 -21.71
C PRO A 301 -11.85 36.13 -22.41
N THR A 302 -11.92 36.96 -23.45
CA THR A 302 -13.07 37.14 -24.34
C THR A 302 -12.59 37.08 -25.79
N GLY A 303 -13.31 36.36 -26.64
CA GLY A 303 -12.94 36.17 -28.05
C GLY A 303 -13.21 34.76 -28.57
N PRO A 304 -12.90 34.50 -29.85
CA PRO A 304 -13.03 33.16 -30.43
C PRO A 304 -11.99 32.20 -29.84
N LEU A 305 -12.29 30.91 -29.90
CA LEU A 305 -11.29 29.86 -29.71
C LEU A 305 -10.44 29.74 -30.99
N PHE A 306 -9.17 29.40 -30.80
CA PHE A 306 -8.23 29.09 -31.88
C PHE A 306 -7.97 27.59 -31.89
N GLU A 307 -7.43 27.07 -32.97
CA GLU A 307 -6.97 25.68 -33.03
C GLU A 307 -5.46 25.61 -32.79
N THR A 308 -4.98 24.47 -32.31
CA THR A 308 -3.55 24.19 -32.19
C THR A 308 -2.77 24.41 -33.50
N SER A 309 -3.37 24.16 -34.66
CA SER A 309 -2.78 24.44 -35.97
C SER A 309 -2.57 25.93 -36.25
N ASP A 310 -3.28 26.82 -35.56
CA ASP A 310 -3.12 28.27 -35.71
C ASP A 310 -1.86 28.78 -35.00
N LEU A 311 -1.22 27.96 -34.16
CA LEU A 311 0.01 28.32 -33.48
C LEU A 311 1.18 28.47 -34.44
N ALA A 312 1.93 29.56 -34.28
CA ALA A 312 3.12 29.81 -35.07
C ALA A 312 4.14 28.67 -34.92
N GLY A 313 4.53 28.07 -36.05
CA GLY A 313 5.49 26.97 -36.07
C GLY A 313 4.92 25.59 -35.80
N TRP A 314 3.60 25.44 -35.57
CA TRP A 314 2.96 24.14 -35.33
C TRP A 314 3.29 23.10 -36.40
N ASN A 315 3.11 23.46 -37.67
CA ASN A 315 3.35 22.59 -38.83
C ASN A 315 4.82 22.22 -39.04
N ARG A 316 5.76 22.97 -38.44
CA ARG A 316 7.20 22.69 -38.50
C ARG A 316 7.71 21.97 -37.26
N SER A 317 6.87 21.85 -36.23
CA SER A 317 7.20 21.20 -34.97
C SER A 317 6.91 19.69 -35.03
N SER A 318 7.61 18.93 -34.19
CA SER A 318 7.46 17.49 -34.09
C SER A 318 7.23 17.08 -32.66
N ILE A 319 6.36 16.10 -32.45
CA ILE A 319 6.17 15.48 -31.12
C ILE A 319 7.43 14.79 -30.60
N ARG A 320 8.51 14.64 -31.38
CA ARG A 320 9.79 14.10 -30.90
C ARG A 320 10.70 15.17 -30.30
N SER A 321 10.41 16.44 -30.56
CA SER A 321 11.19 17.57 -30.06
C SER A 321 10.65 18.02 -28.71
N THR A 322 11.35 17.69 -27.62
CA THR A 322 10.89 17.93 -26.24
C THR A 322 10.64 19.40 -25.90
N SER A 323 11.27 20.33 -26.62
CA SER A 323 11.08 21.78 -26.45
C SER A 323 9.90 22.36 -27.23
N SER A 324 9.17 21.56 -28.01
CA SER A 324 8.09 22.07 -28.87
C SER A 324 6.73 22.04 -28.19
N ILE A 325 5.88 23.03 -28.50
CA ILE A 325 4.50 23.06 -28.00
C ILE A 325 3.70 21.82 -28.42
N ARG A 326 3.95 21.29 -29.62
CA ARG A 326 3.32 20.07 -30.13
C ARG A 326 3.70 18.84 -29.31
N HIS A 327 4.93 18.78 -28.79
CA HIS A 327 5.33 17.74 -27.83
C HIS A 327 4.56 17.89 -26.51
N SER A 328 4.46 19.10 -25.96
CA SER A 328 3.71 19.34 -24.72
C SER A 328 2.23 18.99 -24.84
N VAL A 329 1.58 19.38 -25.95
CA VAL A 329 0.19 19.00 -26.23
C VAL A 329 0.05 17.49 -26.38
N ALA A 330 0.96 16.83 -27.10
CA ALA A 330 0.95 15.39 -27.20
C ALA A 330 1.09 14.69 -25.84
N GLN A 331 1.96 15.19 -24.95
CA GLN A 331 2.09 14.63 -23.61
C GLN A 331 0.81 14.80 -22.79
N LEU A 332 0.15 15.95 -22.89
CA LEU A 332 -1.13 16.17 -22.20
C LEU A 332 -2.20 15.19 -22.70
N VAL A 333 -2.37 15.06 -24.02
CA VAL A 333 -3.35 14.12 -24.60
C VAL A 333 -3.00 12.68 -24.22
N ALA A 334 -1.71 12.32 -24.20
CA ALA A 334 -1.27 11.01 -23.77
C ALA A 334 -1.55 10.74 -22.29
N ALA A 335 -1.46 11.76 -21.43
CA ALA A 335 -1.75 11.66 -20.00
C ALA A 335 -3.26 11.56 -19.72
N LEU A 336 -4.07 12.33 -20.45
CA LEU A 336 -5.53 12.36 -20.27
C LEU A 336 -6.24 11.17 -20.92
N GLY A 337 -5.70 10.68 -22.04
CA GLY A 337 -6.34 9.66 -22.87
C GLY A 337 -6.69 10.23 -24.24
N ALA A 338 -6.33 9.49 -25.30
CA ALA A 338 -6.58 9.89 -26.68
C ALA A 338 -8.08 9.92 -27.03
N ASP A 339 -8.90 9.16 -26.29
CA ASP A 339 -10.35 9.10 -26.39
C ASP A 339 -11.05 10.38 -25.89
N LEU A 340 -10.38 11.16 -25.03
CA LEU A 340 -10.88 12.43 -24.52
C LEU A 340 -10.42 13.64 -25.36
N MET A 341 -9.70 13.41 -26.46
CA MET A 341 -9.08 14.49 -27.23
C MET A 341 -10.07 15.56 -27.71
N ASP A 342 -11.29 15.15 -28.08
CA ASP A 342 -12.34 16.04 -28.56
C ASP A 342 -13.04 16.82 -27.44
N ASP A 343 -12.83 16.44 -26.18
CA ASP A 343 -13.39 17.10 -24.98
C ASP A 343 -12.42 18.07 -24.31
N ILE A 344 -11.18 18.18 -24.82
CA ILE A 344 -10.13 19.02 -24.25
C ILE A 344 -10.18 20.44 -24.83
N CYS A 345 -10.01 21.44 -23.97
CA CYS A 345 -9.71 22.81 -24.37
C CYS A 345 -8.52 23.34 -23.53
N LEU A 346 -7.53 23.91 -24.20
CA LEU A 346 -6.33 24.45 -23.55
C LEU A 346 -6.55 25.93 -23.22
N ASP A 347 -6.70 26.25 -21.94
CA ASP A 347 -6.78 27.64 -21.47
C ASP A 347 -5.38 28.18 -21.21
N LEU A 348 -4.94 29.10 -22.06
CA LEU A 348 -3.64 29.78 -21.99
C LEU A 348 -3.79 31.25 -21.54
N VAL A 349 -4.98 31.64 -21.07
CA VAL A 349 -5.22 32.97 -20.54
C VAL A 349 -4.39 33.13 -19.26
N ARG A 350 -3.44 34.09 -19.26
CA ARG A 350 -2.71 34.43 -18.04
C ARG A 350 -3.69 34.95 -16.99
N GLN A 351 -3.88 34.20 -15.91
CA GLN A 351 -4.48 34.72 -14.69
C GLN A 351 -3.44 35.62 -14.04
N GLY A 352 -3.69 36.93 -14.10
CA GLY A 352 -2.82 37.97 -13.52
C GLY A 352 -3.05 38.15 -12.03
#